data_AF-A0A662TCD6-F1
#
_entry.id   AF-A0A662TCD6-F1
#
_cell.length_a   1.000
_cell.length_b   1.000
_cell.length_c   1.000
_cell.angle_alpha   90.00
_cell.angle_beta   90.00
_cell.angle_gamma   90.00
#
_symmetry.space_group_name_H-M   'P 1'
#
loop_
_entity.id
_entity.type
_entity.pdbx_description
1 polymer ?
#
loop_
_entity_poly.entity_id
_entity_poly.type
_entity_poly.pdbx_seq_one_letter_code
_entity_poly.pdbx_strand_id
1 'polypeptide(L)'
;HKAIALEAEINALRTEAINDYVEGLIDAETLKTRLKQAGTPETLLPYHLAKAHYKMRRDLLLEQIKLLRDQAIRGIITTTQLEEELRYLGVADWKIEQIKEYVEMRRKNDPDVIRTLTTTQVLRAYREGIRDRSWAEQRLIDMNYPEDDREVLLALYAPEQKTMEGEAG
;
A
#
# COMPACT_ATOMS: atom_id res chain seq x y z
N HIS A 1 -38.40 -3.38 -32.07
CA HIS A 1 -37.48 -4.40 -31.52
C HIS A 1 -36.06 -4.33 -32.10
N LYS A 2 -35.82 -4.40 -33.42
CA LYS A 2 -34.44 -4.37 -33.98
C LYS A 2 -33.62 -3.11 -33.62
N ALA A 3 -34.23 -1.93 -33.64
CA ALA A 3 -33.54 -0.68 -33.28
C ALA A 3 -33.03 -0.67 -31.83
N ILE A 4 -33.84 -1.21 -30.90
CA ILE A 4 -33.49 -1.30 -29.48
C ILE A 4 -32.30 -2.25 -29.28
N ALA A 5 -32.28 -3.39 -29.98
CA ALA A 5 -31.18 -4.35 -29.90
C ALA A 5 -29.86 -3.76 -30.43
N LEU A 6 -29.93 -3.04 -31.57
CA LEU A 6 -28.76 -2.39 -32.16
C LEU A 6 -28.18 -1.30 -31.24
N GLU A 7 -29.04 -0.49 -30.62
CA GLU A 7 -28.60 0.55 -29.68
C GLU A 7 -27.92 -0.05 -28.44
N ALA A 8 -28.44 -1.16 -27.93
CA ALA A 8 -27.82 -1.88 -26.82
C ALA A 8 -26.43 -2.41 -27.17
N GLU A 9 -26.26 -3.00 -28.36
CA GLU A 9 -24.97 -3.51 -28.84
C GLU A 9 -23.94 -2.40 -29.04
N ILE A 10 -24.36 -1.26 -29.62
CA ILE A 10 -23.52 -0.07 -29.75
C ILE A 10 -23.06 0.44 -28.36
N ASN A 11 -23.97 0.50 -27.39
CA ASN A 11 -23.64 0.93 -26.03
C ASN A 11 -22.71 -0.06 -25.30
N ALA A 12 -22.82 -1.36 -25.59
CA ALA A 12 -21.90 -2.37 -25.08
C ALA A 12 -20.48 -2.14 -25.61
N LEU A 13 -20.31 -1.94 -26.92
CA LEU A 13 -19.01 -1.66 -27.54
C LEU A 13 -18.35 -0.39 -26.99
N ARG A 14 -19.14 0.66 -26.74
CA ARG A 14 -18.63 1.91 -26.11
C ARG A 14 -18.16 1.65 -24.69
N THR A 15 -18.93 0.90 -23.91
CA THR A 15 -18.60 0.53 -22.53
C THR A 15 -17.32 -0.28 -22.47
N GLU A 16 -17.19 -1.29 -23.33
CA GLU A 16 -16.01 -2.15 -23.44
C GLU A 16 -14.76 -1.33 -23.78
N ALA A 17 -14.82 -0.49 -24.82
CA ALA A 17 -13.70 0.37 -25.18
C ALA A 17 -13.26 1.30 -24.03
N ILE A 18 -14.21 1.87 -23.29
CA ILE A 18 -13.91 2.71 -22.11
C ILE A 18 -13.23 1.89 -21.01
N ASN A 19 -13.71 0.66 -20.76
CA ASN A 19 -13.11 -0.21 -19.74
C ASN A 19 -11.70 -0.64 -20.14
N ASP A 20 -11.46 -1.03 -21.39
CA ASP A 20 -10.11 -1.36 -21.89
C ASP A 20 -9.13 -0.21 -21.66
N TYR A 21 -9.57 1.03 -21.91
CA TYR A 21 -8.73 2.20 -21.63
C TYR A 21 -8.49 2.41 -20.14
N VAL A 22 -9.54 2.29 -19.32
CA VAL A 22 -9.46 2.43 -17.86
C VAL A 22 -8.54 1.37 -17.24
N GLU A 23 -8.50 0.18 -17.82
CA GLU A 23 -7.63 -0.93 -17.44
C GLU A 23 -6.21 -0.82 -18.04
N GLY A 24 -5.95 0.19 -18.88
CA GLY A 24 -4.65 0.43 -19.50
C GLY A 24 -4.32 -0.51 -20.65
N LEU A 25 -5.31 -1.24 -21.20
CA LEU A 25 -5.14 -2.17 -22.31
C LEU A 25 -5.03 -1.46 -23.67
N ILE A 26 -5.55 -0.24 -23.77
CA ILE A 26 -5.47 0.61 -24.97
C ILE A 26 -5.13 2.05 -24.60
N ASP A 27 -4.54 2.78 -25.55
CA ASP A 27 -4.26 4.21 -25.42
C ASP A 27 -5.47 5.10 -25.76
N ALA A 28 -5.32 6.41 -25.57
CA ALA A 28 -6.39 7.39 -25.79
C ALA A 28 -6.81 7.52 -27.26
N GLU A 29 -5.87 7.38 -28.20
CA GLU A 29 -6.17 7.46 -29.65
C GLU A 29 -6.93 6.22 -30.12
N THR A 30 -6.58 5.05 -29.59
CA THR A 30 -7.30 3.79 -29.81
C THR A 30 -8.71 3.86 -29.22
N LEU A 31 -8.87 4.38 -28.00
CA LEU A 31 -10.19 4.63 -27.40
C LEU A 31 -11.03 5.56 -28.29
N LYS A 32 -10.47 6.70 -28.72
CA LYS A 32 -11.16 7.66 -29.59
C LYS A 32 -11.62 7.01 -30.91
N THR A 33 -10.77 6.19 -31.52
CA THR A 33 -11.06 5.46 -32.75
C THR A 33 -12.22 4.47 -32.55
N ARG A 34 -12.17 3.65 -31.48
CA ARG A 34 -13.24 2.70 -31.16
C ARG A 34 -14.57 3.38 -30.84
N LEU A 35 -14.55 4.49 -30.11
CA LEU A 35 -15.76 5.27 -29.83
C LEU A 35 -16.38 5.84 -31.12
N LYS A 36 -15.55 6.35 -32.05
CA LYS A 36 -16.01 6.82 -33.37
C LYS A 36 -16.61 5.69 -34.21
N GLN A 37 -15.98 4.52 -34.22
CA GLN A 37 -16.50 3.31 -34.89
C GLN A 37 -17.82 2.83 -34.28
N ALA A 38 -17.99 2.93 -32.96
CA ALA A 38 -19.25 2.68 -32.25
C ALA A 38 -20.27 3.84 -32.41
N GLY A 39 -20.12 4.70 -33.42
CA GLY A 39 -21.07 5.76 -33.76
C GLY A 39 -21.16 6.88 -32.74
N THR A 40 -20.15 7.09 -31.89
CA THR A 40 -20.13 8.24 -30.96
C THR A 40 -19.91 9.53 -31.78
N PRO A 41 -20.79 10.54 -31.64
CA PRO A 41 -20.60 11.83 -32.31
C PRO A 41 -19.26 12.48 -31.94
N GLU A 42 -18.59 13.09 -32.92
CA GLU A 42 -17.28 13.72 -32.74
C GLU A 42 -17.29 14.83 -31.69
N THR A 43 -18.42 15.53 -31.56
CA THR A 43 -18.68 16.54 -30.52
C THR A 43 -18.71 15.96 -29.11
N LEU A 44 -19.01 14.68 -28.94
CA LEU A 44 -19.07 14.00 -27.64
C LEU A 44 -17.77 13.28 -27.27
N LEU A 45 -16.87 13.03 -28.24
CA LEU A 45 -15.60 12.33 -27.99
C LEU A 45 -14.77 12.96 -26.86
N PRO A 46 -14.58 14.30 -26.78
CA PRO A 46 -13.82 14.91 -25.69
C PRO A 46 -14.39 14.60 -24.30
N TYR A 47 -15.72 14.56 -24.16
CA TYR A 47 -16.39 14.26 -22.90
C TYR A 47 -16.20 12.79 -22.48
N HIS A 48 -16.29 11.87 -23.44
CA HIS A 48 -16.04 10.45 -23.17
C HIS A 48 -14.58 10.19 -22.77
N LEU A 49 -13.63 10.80 -23.49
CA LEU A 49 -12.20 10.71 -23.18
C LEU A 49 -11.91 11.27 -21.79
N ALA A 50 -12.41 12.48 -21.47
CA ALA A 50 -12.25 13.07 -20.15
C ALA A 50 -12.84 12.19 -19.05
N LYS A 51 -14.07 11.68 -19.24
CA LYS A 51 -14.73 10.77 -18.29
C LYS A 51 -13.91 9.50 -18.07
N ALA A 52 -13.41 8.88 -19.14
CA ALA A 52 -12.59 7.67 -19.06
C ALA A 52 -11.27 7.96 -18.32
N HIS A 53 -10.63 9.09 -18.60
CA HIS A 53 -9.40 9.52 -17.92
C HIS A 53 -9.61 9.75 -16.42
N TYR A 54 -10.68 10.43 -16.04
CA TYR A 54 -11.02 10.60 -14.62
C TYR A 54 -11.30 9.27 -13.93
N LYS A 55 -12.01 8.35 -14.60
CA LYS A 55 -12.27 7.01 -14.06
C LYS A 55 -10.97 6.25 -13.86
N MET A 56 -10.11 6.18 -14.87
CA MET A 56 -8.79 5.54 -14.79
C MET A 56 -7.95 6.08 -13.62
N ARG A 57 -7.82 7.42 -13.51
CA ARG A 57 -7.06 8.05 -12.43
C ARG A 57 -7.64 7.73 -11.06
N ARG A 58 -8.97 7.77 -10.91
CA ARG A 58 -9.66 7.45 -9.65
C ARG A 58 -9.43 5.99 -9.27
N ASP A 59 -9.58 5.06 -10.21
CA ASP A 59 -9.47 3.64 -9.94
C ASP A 59 -8.01 3.28 -9.59
N LEU A 60 -7.01 3.89 -10.26
CA LEU A 60 -5.59 3.79 -9.88
C LEU A 60 -5.32 4.31 -8.47
N LEU A 61 -5.85 5.49 -8.12
CA LEU A 61 -5.71 6.08 -6.79
C LEU A 61 -6.30 5.17 -5.71
N LEU A 62 -7.47 4.56 -5.97
CA LEU A 62 -8.11 3.64 -5.04
C LEU A 62 -7.27 2.37 -4.81
N GLU A 63 -6.66 1.81 -5.86
CA GLU A 63 -5.77 0.65 -5.71
C GLU A 63 -4.47 1.01 -4.96
N GLN A 64 -3.90 2.21 -5.20
CA GLN A 64 -2.75 2.69 -4.42
C GLN A 64 -3.08 2.86 -2.93
N ILE A 65 -4.22 3.48 -2.61
CA ILE A 65 -4.70 3.62 -1.22
C ILE A 65 -4.86 2.25 -0.57
N LYS A 66 -5.46 1.29 -1.29
CA LYS A 66 -5.64 -0.08 -0.81
C LYS A 66 -4.30 -0.78 -0.55
N LEU A 67 -3.33 -0.64 -1.45
CA LEU A 67 -1.99 -1.19 -1.27
C LEU A 67 -1.29 -0.61 -0.03
N LEU A 68 -1.28 0.72 0.13
CA LEU A 68 -0.70 1.40 1.28
C LEU A 68 -1.35 0.95 2.60
N ARG A 69 -2.68 0.84 2.60
CA ARG A 69 -3.43 0.34 3.74
C ARG A 69 -3.04 -1.09 4.10
N ASP A 70 -2.92 -1.98 3.11
CA ASP A 70 -2.56 -3.37 3.33
C ASP A 70 -1.10 -3.52 3.82
N GLN A 71 -0.18 -2.69 3.30
CA GLN A 71 1.19 -2.58 3.79
C GLN A 71 1.21 -2.12 5.26
N ALA A 72 0.42 -1.12 5.61
CA ALA A 72 0.32 -0.65 6.97
C ALA A 72 -0.26 -1.73 7.88
N ILE A 73 -1.34 -2.42 7.49
CA ILE A 73 -1.91 -3.53 8.28
C ILE A 73 -0.86 -4.61 8.59
N ARG A 74 -0.01 -4.93 7.61
CA ARG A 74 1.08 -5.92 7.76
C ARG A 74 2.32 -5.39 8.48
N GLY A 75 2.33 -4.12 8.88
CA GLY A 75 3.47 -3.48 9.54
C GLY A 75 4.67 -3.23 8.62
N ILE A 76 4.48 -3.26 7.29
CA ILE A 76 5.53 -2.94 6.31
C ILE A 76 5.84 -1.44 6.32
N ILE A 77 4.83 -0.60 6.55
CA ILE A 77 4.97 0.84 6.77
C ILE A 77 4.34 1.24 8.10
N THR A 78 4.89 2.29 8.70
CA THR A 78 4.36 2.90 9.92
C THR A 78 3.09 3.69 9.64
N THR A 79 2.31 3.99 10.69
CA THR A 79 1.11 4.82 10.57
C THR A 79 1.44 6.25 10.13
N THR A 80 2.62 6.78 10.50
CA THR A 80 3.12 8.08 10.04
C THR A 80 3.44 8.08 8.54
N GLN A 81 4.18 7.06 8.07
CA GLN A 81 4.47 6.90 6.63
C GLN A 81 3.18 6.75 5.82
N LEU A 82 2.20 5.98 6.32
CA LEU A 82 0.89 5.87 5.68
C LEU A 82 0.21 7.24 5.51
N GLU A 83 0.23 8.08 6.55
CA GLU A 83 -0.34 9.43 6.47
C GLU A 83 0.36 10.32 5.44
N GLU A 84 1.70 10.33 5.45
CA GLU A 84 2.52 11.11 4.50
C GLU A 84 2.23 10.70 3.06
N GLU A 85 2.22 9.41 2.77
CA GLU A 85 1.93 8.86 1.44
C GLU A 85 0.49 9.18 0.98
N LEU A 86 -0.50 9.04 1.85
CA LEU A 86 -1.89 9.39 1.51
C LEU A 86 -2.06 10.89 1.25
N ARG A 87 -1.36 11.75 2.01
CA ARG A 87 -1.35 13.19 1.80
C ARG A 87 -0.68 13.55 0.47
N TYR A 88 0.43 12.88 0.13
CA TYR A 88 1.09 13.02 -1.17
C TYR A 88 0.18 12.64 -2.34
N LEU A 89 -0.64 11.59 -2.18
CA LEU A 89 -1.66 11.20 -3.15
C LEU A 89 -2.86 12.16 -3.24
N GLY A 90 -2.93 13.20 -2.40
CA GLY A 90 -4.01 14.18 -2.38
C GLY A 90 -5.29 13.67 -1.72
N VAL A 91 -5.20 12.65 -0.87
CA VAL A 91 -6.34 12.16 -0.08
C VAL A 91 -6.71 13.22 0.96
N ALA A 92 -8.00 13.51 1.11
CA ALA A 92 -8.48 14.48 2.09
C ALA A 92 -8.22 14.02 3.54
N ASP A 93 -7.87 14.93 4.44
CA ASP A 93 -7.49 14.63 5.83
C ASP A 93 -8.52 13.76 6.58
N TRP A 94 -9.82 14.04 6.43
CA TRP A 94 -10.88 13.24 7.06
C TRP A 94 -10.86 11.78 6.61
N LYS A 95 -10.46 11.52 5.36
CA LYS A 95 -10.38 10.17 4.81
C LYS A 95 -9.11 9.46 5.27
N ILE A 96 -8.02 10.21 5.43
CA ILE A 96 -6.76 9.71 6.03
C ILE A 96 -7.03 9.19 7.44
N GLU A 97 -7.74 9.95 8.27
CA GLU A 97 -8.08 9.53 9.63
C GLU A 97 -8.94 8.26 9.66
N GLN A 98 -9.95 8.14 8.78
CA GLN A 98 -10.73 6.90 8.65
C GLN A 98 -9.88 5.69 8.25
N ILE A 99 -8.88 5.88 7.36
CA ILE A 99 -7.99 4.80 6.93
C ILE A 99 -7.08 4.39 8.10
N LYS A 100 -6.52 5.35 8.85
CA LYS A 100 -5.69 5.08 10.03
C LYS A 100 -6.46 4.29 11.09
N GLU A 101 -7.68 4.70 11.41
CA GLU A 101 -8.55 3.98 12.36
C GLU A 101 -8.83 2.55 11.90
N TYR A 102 -9.14 2.36 10.61
CA TYR A 102 -9.34 1.04 10.02
C TYR A 102 -8.09 0.15 10.14
N VAL A 103 -6.90 0.69 9.85
CA VAL A 103 -5.63 -0.04 9.96
C VAL A 103 -5.39 -0.49 11.41
N GLU A 104 -5.57 0.40 12.38
CA GLU A 104 -5.39 0.10 13.80
C GLU A 104 -6.37 -0.97 14.29
N MET A 105 -7.64 -0.88 13.89
CA MET A 105 -8.64 -1.91 14.19
C MET A 105 -8.25 -3.26 13.58
N ARG A 106 -7.79 -3.28 12.32
CA ARG A 106 -7.38 -4.53 11.64
C ARG A 106 -6.15 -5.15 12.29
N ARG A 107 -5.12 -4.35 12.62
CA ARG A 107 -3.93 -4.83 13.34
C ARG A 107 -4.26 -5.49 14.67
N LYS A 108 -5.25 -4.96 15.42
CA LYS A 108 -5.67 -5.53 16.71
C LYS A 108 -6.45 -6.84 16.58
N ASN A 109 -7.19 -7.01 15.48
CA ASN A 109 -8.16 -8.09 15.33
C ASN A 109 -7.72 -9.21 14.38
N ASP A 110 -6.66 -9.02 13.61
CA ASP A 110 -6.25 -9.98 12.59
C ASP A 110 -5.15 -10.92 13.14
N PRO A 111 -5.47 -12.22 13.36
CA PRO A 111 -4.51 -13.19 13.91
C PRO A 111 -3.37 -13.50 12.93
N ASP A 112 -3.56 -13.25 11.63
CA ASP A 112 -2.59 -13.53 10.56
C ASP A 112 -1.65 -12.35 10.29
N VAL A 113 -1.86 -11.20 10.94
CA VAL A 113 -0.83 -10.16 11.01
C VAL A 113 0.32 -10.76 11.81
N ILE A 114 1.32 -11.27 11.06
CA ILE A 114 2.54 -11.87 11.59
C ILE A 114 2.98 -11.02 12.78
N ARG A 115 2.98 -11.63 13.96
CA ARG A 115 3.47 -10.97 15.17
C ARG A 115 4.95 -10.68 14.95
N THR A 116 5.25 -9.50 14.45
CA THR A 116 6.61 -8.99 14.39
C THR A 116 7.13 -8.97 15.82
N LEU A 117 8.40 -9.37 16.00
CA LEU A 117 9.00 -9.29 17.33
C LEU A 117 8.87 -7.86 17.84
N THR A 118 8.39 -7.69 19.06
CA THR A 118 8.40 -6.38 19.71
C THR A 118 9.85 -5.95 19.95
N THR A 119 10.07 -4.65 20.13
CA THR A 119 11.40 -4.11 20.50
C THR A 119 12.02 -4.87 21.67
N THR A 120 11.23 -5.18 22.71
CA THR A 120 11.68 -5.98 23.85
C THR A 120 12.09 -7.39 23.45
N GLN A 121 11.35 -8.04 22.54
CA GLN A 121 11.71 -9.37 22.07
C GLN A 121 12.98 -9.36 21.22
N VAL A 122 13.17 -8.33 20.37
CA VAL A 122 14.41 -8.12 19.61
C VAL A 122 15.59 -7.91 20.56
N LEU A 123 15.48 -6.98 21.50
CA LEU A 123 16.54 -6.66 22.46
C LEU A 123 16.83 -7.82 23.42
N ARG A 124 15.81 -8.59 23.80
CA ARG A 124 15.99 -9.81 24.60
C ARG A 124 16.73 -10.88 23.81
N ALA A 125 16.38 -11.12 22.55
CA ALA A 125 17.08 -12.08 21.70
C ALA A 125 18.56 -11.70 21.51
N TYR A 126 18.85 -10.40 21.43
CA TYR A 126 20.21 -9.87 21.41
C TYR A 126 20.94 -10.07 22.74
N ARG A 127 20.34 -9.67 23.87
CA ARG A 127 20.91 -9.84 25.22
C ARG A 127 21.19 -11.30 25.56
N GLU A 128 20.32 -12.20 25.13
CA GLU A 128 20.46 -13.63 25.34
C GLU A 128 21.42 -14.30 24.34
N GLY A 129 22.01 -13.53 23.42
CA GLY A 129 22.95 -14.03 22.41
C GLY A 129 22.32 -14.93 21.34
N ILE A 130 20.98 -14.97 21.26
CA ILE A 130 20.24 -15.74 20.24
C ILE A 130 20.48 -15.13 18.85
N ARG A 131 20.65 -13.81 18.79
CA ARG A 131 20.98 -13.03 17.60
C ARG A 131 22.08 -12.02 17.94
N ASP A 132 22.84 -11.61 16.92
CA ASP A 132 23.94 -10.66 17.08
C ASP A 132 23.46 -9.20 17.09
N ARG A 133 24.40 -8.28 17.38
CA ARG A 133 24.15 -6.84 17.43
C ARG A 133 23.66 -6.31 16.08
N SER A 134 24.28 -6.73 14.97
CA SER A 134 23.94 -6.25 13.63
C SER A 134 22.50 -6.59 13.26
N TRP A 135 22.05 -7.80 13.60
CA TRP A 135 20.65 -8.21 13.42
C TRP A 135 19.70 -7.34 14.25
N ALA A 136 20.04 -7.08 15.52
CA ALA A 136 19.19 -6.28 16.41
C ALA A 136 19.11 -4.81 15.96
N GLU A 137 20.23 -4.23 15.57
CA GLU A 137 20.33 -2.88 15.02
C GLU A 137 19.46 -2.73 13.76
N GLN A 138 19.59 -3.65 12.80
CA GLN A 138 18.76 -3.63 11.60
C GLN A 138 17.27 -3.72 11.94
N ARG A 139 16.88 -4.56 12.91
CA ARG A 139 15.48 -4.63 13.35
C ARG A 139 14.99 -3.33 13.98
N LEU A 140 15.82 -2.63 14.74
CA LEU A 140 15.45 -1.33 15.30
C LEU A 140 15.37 -0.25 14.21
N ILE A 141 16.20 -0.33 13.16
CA ILE A 141 16.10 0.51 11.95
C ILE A 141 14.77 0.25 11.24
N ASP A 142 14.43 -1.03 11.02
CA ASP A 142 13.16 -1.42 10.38
C ASP A 142 11.93 -0.94 11.18
N MET A 143 12.06 -0.83 12.50
CA MET A 143 11.05 -0.28 13.41
C MET A 143 11.09 1.25 13.54
N ASN A 144 11.93 1.93 12.75
CA ASN A 144 12.09 3.37 12.69
C ASN A 144 12.52 4.03 14.02
N TYR A 145 13.34 3.35 14.82
CA TYR A 145 13.97 3.97 15.99
C TYR A 145 15.06 4.96 15.55
N PRO A 146 15.13 6.18 16.11
CA PRO A 146 16.22 7.12 15.87
C PRO A 146 17.60 6.53 16.23
N GLU A 147 18.65 6.93 15.53
CA GLU A 147 20.00 6.39 15.73
C GLU A 147 20.47 6.44 17.17
N ASP A 148 20.32 7.60 17.83
CA ASP A 148 20.69 7.79 19.23
C ASP A 148 19.95 6.80 20.15
N ASP A 149 18.65 6.60 19.94
CA ASP A 149 17.84 5.67 20.73
C ASP A 149 18.26 4.22 20.49
N ARG A 150 18.59 3.84 19.25
CA ARG A 150 19.05 2.48 18.92
C ARG A 150 20.34 2.15 19.65
N GLU A 151 21.30 3.06 19.62
CA GLU A 151 22.59 2.87 20.29
C GLU A 151 22.43 2.71 21.80
N VAL A 152 21.60 3.55 22.43
CA VAL A 152 21.29 3.42 23.87
C VAL A 152 20.64 2.07 24.19
N LEU A 153 19.67 1.63 23.39
CA LEU A 153 18.98 0.36 23.59
C LEU A 153 19.93 -0.85 23.41
N LEU A 154 20.78 -0.82 22.39
CA LEU A 154 21.77 -1.87 22.16
C LEU A 154 22.85 -1.89 23.26
N ALA A 155 23.25 -0.74 23.79
CA ALA A 155 24.17 -0.68 24.91
C ALA A 155 23.55 -1.26 26.20
N LEU A 156 22.29 -0.91 26.49
CA LEU A 156 21.59 -1.36 27.69
C LEU A 156 21.33 -2.87 27.70
N TYR A 157 21.13 -3.47 26.53
CA TYR A 157 20.86 -4.90 26.37
C TYR A 157 22.07 -5.70 25.89
N ALA A 158 23.27 -5.12 25.92
CA ALA A 158 24.48 -5.86 25.57
C ALA A 158 24.58 -7.12 26.45
N PRO A 159 24.91 -8.29 25.87
CA PRO A 159 25.08 -9.51 26.65
C PRO A 159 26.18 -9.28 27.69
N GLU A 160 25.89 -9.58 28.96
CA GLU A 160 26.94 -9.68 29.97
C GLU A 160 27.97 -10.67 29.42
N GLN A 161 29.24 -10.29 29.36
CA GLN A 161 30.30 -11.18 28.98
C GLN A 161 30.28 -12.33 29.98
N LYS A 162 29.58 -13.43 29.63
CA LYS A 162 29.70 -14.68 30.35
C LYS A 162 31.15 -15.09 30.16
N THR A 163 31.97 -14.77 31.14
CA THR A 163 33.31 -15.31 31.31
C THR A 163 33.13 -16.82 31.26
N MET A 164 33.43 -17.42 30.11
CA MET A 164 33.46 -18.88 29.94
C MET A 164 34.71 -19.41 30.66
N GLU A 165 34.77 -19.21 31.97
CA GLU A 165 35.93 -19.55 32.82
C GLU A 165 35.77 -20.87 33.58
N GLY A 166 34.74 -21.68 33.33
CA GLY A 166 34.52 -22.85 34.17
C GLY A 166 33.83 -24.03 33.50
N GLU A 167 34.52 -24.70 32.58
CA GLU A 167 34.25 -26.11 32.25
C GLU A 167 35.52 -26.75 31.63
N ALA A 168 36.58 -26.79 32.43
CA ALA A 168 37.70 -27.71 32.27
C ALA A 168 37.88 -28.42 33.62
N GLY A 169 37.04 -29.42 33.89
CA GLY A 169 37.06 -30.24 35.10
C GLY A 169 36.51 -31.62 34.81
#